data_AF-A0A2V5P4P7-F1
#
_entry.id   AF-A0A2V5P4P7-F1
#
_cell.length_a   1.000
_cell.length_b   1.000
_cell.length_c   1.000
_cell.angle_alpha   90.00
_cell.angle_beta   90.00
_cell.angle_gamma   90.00
#
_symmetry.space_group_name_H-M   'P 1'
#
loop_
_entity.id
_entity.type
_entity.pdbx_description
1 polymer ?
#
loop_
_entity_poly.entity_id
_entity_poly.type
_entity_poly.pdbx_seq_one_letter_code
_entity_poly.pdbx_strand_id
1 'polypeptide(L)'
;MGAGLLAETAMASASAGITQGDIAILRWLTAAEIIEGDLWQQYNELGGIQDSEVPGGSGNEAYTGALEVLDEDMPQYIHDNTDDEFSHARFLNAFLVSIGEQPVNFDAFRTLPSSQATGARQIGRLTNLMHLNVDTSWYLRYRSARNPDFGFNFPQLIIIANRPAIPPMDLPSGSDAIQAIANTAAFHFAAIEQGGSSLYTTLALKVTNETVLRIVISIGGSEVNHFAIWHDKAGNAPAVSIPGPGGVHFPDLESFDGNEDKQKNLIMPEPCDFIDQHLPDCSVIRPSSVAKGGAVRAFHAFNDSRLFFGQSTAFVAMLSKLAQDADAAERGI
;
A
#
# COMPACT_ATOMS: atom_id res chain seq x y z
N MET A 1 -12.74 17.68 -38.25
CA MET A 1 -12.04 16.41 -38.55
C MET A 1 -10.56 16.43 -38.09
N GLY A 2 -10.18 17.13 -37.01
CA GLY A 2 -8.77 17.38 -36.68
C GLY A 2 -8.30 16.87 -35.31
N ALA A 3 -9.13 16.94 -34.25
CA ALA A 3 -8.75 16.47 -32.92
C ALA A 3 -8.94 14.95 -32.73
N GLY A 4 -10.04 14.39 -33.25
CA GLY A 4 -10.33 12.95 -33.13
C GLY A 4 -9.32 12.06 -33.87
N LEU A 5 -8.91 12.47 -35.08
CA LEU A 5 -7.95 11.70 -35.87
C LEU A 5 -6.54 11.72 -35.25
N LEU A 6 -6.14 12.83 -34.61
CA LEU A 6 -4.86 12.94 -33.91
C LEU A 6 -4.85 12.15 -32.58
N ALA A 7 -5.98 12.11 -31.86
CA ALA A 7 -6.13 11.29 -30.66
C ALA A 7 -6.14 9.79 -31.00
N GLU A 8 -6.83 9.40 -32.08
CA GLU A 8 -6.83 8.01 -32.58
C GLU A 8 -5.44 7.56 -33.05
N THR A 9 -4.69 8.41 -33.77
CA THR A 9 -3.32 8.05 -34.19
C THR A 9 -2.33 8.00 -33.03
N ALA A 10 -2.46 8.91 -32.04
CA ALA A 10 -1.64 8.86 -30.83
C ALA A 10 -1.89 7.58 -30.02
N MET A 11 -3.16 7.20 -29.81
CA MET A 11 -3.52 5.95 -29.13
C MET A 11 -3.10 4.71 -29.92
N ALA A 12 -3.27 4.69 -31.25
CA ALA A 12 -2.80 3.59 -32.10
C ALA A 12 -1.27 3.44 -32.08
N SER A 13 -0.52 4.54 -31.94
CA SER A 13 0.94 4.47 -31.75
C SER A 13 1.33 4.01 -30.34
N ALA A 14 0.56 4.42 -29.32
CA ALA A 14 0.79 4.06 -27.94
C ALA A 14 0.48 2.57 -27.65
N SER A 15 -0.48 1.99 -28.37
CA SER A 15 -0.87 0.57 -28.28
C SER A 15 -0.03 -0.36 -29.15
N ALA A 16 0.70 0.18 -30.14
CA ALA A 16 1.58 -0.62 -30.99
C ALA A 16 2.71 -1.26 -30.16
N GLY A 17 2.84 -2.58 -30.24
CA GLY A 17 3.89 -3.32 -29.56
C GLY A 17 3.68 -3.53 -28.07
N ILE A 18 2.48 -3.24 -27.52
CA ILE A 18 2.11 -3.73 -26.18
C ILE A 18 2.04 -5.26 -26.22
N THR A 19 2.82 -5.90 -25.35
CA THR A 19 2.89 -7.36 -25.25
C THR A 19 1.83 -7.92 -24.30
N GLN A 20 1.59 -9.22 -24.36
CA GLN A 20 0.76 -9.90 -23.37
C GLN A 20 1.34 -9.81 -21.94
N GLY A 21 2.68 -9.73 -21.81
CA GLY A 21 3.34 -9.49 -20.54
C GLY A 21 3.04 -8.09 -19.98
N ASP A 22 3.07 -7.06 -20.82
CA ASP A 22 2.70 -5.70 -20.44
C ASP A 22 1.24 -5.62 -19.97
N ILE A 23 0.33 -6.31 -20.68
CA ILE A 23 -1.08 -6.39 -20.30
C ILE A 23 -1.24 -7.11 -18.95
N ALA A 24 -0.53 -8.21 -18.72
CA ALA A 24 -0.58 -8.92 -17.45
C ALA A 24 -0.11 -8.04 -16.28
N ILE A 25 0.99 -7.29 -16.47
CA ILE A 25 1.49 -6.31 -15.50
C ILE A 25 0.42 -5.24 -15.21
N LEU A 26 -0.15 -4.62 -16.25
CA LEU A 26 -1.19 -3.60 -16.08
C LEU A 26 -2.40 -4.15 -15.34
N ARG A 27 -2.87 -5.36 -15.68
CA ARG A 27 -4.01 -5.98 -14.99
C ARG A 27 -3.72 -6.28 -13.53
N TRP A 28 -2.51 -6.72 -13.19
CA TRP A 28 -2.13 -6.91 -11.79
C TRP A 28 -2.07 -5.58 -11.04
N LEU A 29 -1.43 -4.56 -11.61
CA LEU A 29 -1.36 -3.23 -10.99
C LEU A 29 -2.77 -2.67 -10.78
N THR A 30 -3.65 -2.71 -11.79
CA THR A 30 -5.07 -2.33 -11.61
C THR A 30 -5.74 -3.11 -10.48
N ALA A 31 -5.44 -4.40 -10.31
CA ALA A 31 -5.99 -5.18 -9.21
C ALA A 31 -5.46 -4.71 -7.86
N ALA A 32 -4.16 -4.42 -7.74
CA ALA A 32 -3.56 -3.86 -6.53
C ALA A 32 -4.20 -2.52 -6.17
N GLU A 33 -4.26 -1.56 -7.11
CA GLU A 33 -4.88 -0.24 -6.90
C GLU A 33 -6.37 -0.32 -6.51
N ILE A 34 -7.12 -1.32 -6.98
CA ILE A 34 -8.52 -1.52 -6.54
C ILE A 34 -8.58 -1.99 -5.08
N ILE A 35 -7.62 -2.82 -4.65
CA ILE A 35 -7.51 -3.28 -3.26
C ILE A 35 -7.06 -2.15 -2.35
N GLU A 36 -6.06 -1.38 -2.77
CA GLU A 36 -5.55 -0.22 -2.05
C GLU A 36 -6.60 0.91 -1.99
N GLY A 37 -7.31 1.18 -3.08
CA GLY A 37 -8.45 2.09 -3.05
C GLY A 37 -9.54 1.68 -2.05
N ASP A 38 -9.87 0.38 -1.92
CA ASP A 38 -10.87 -0.09 -0.95
C ASP A 38 -10.41 0.04 0.51
N LEU A 39 -9.12 -0.18 0.80
CA LEU A 39 -8.58 0.01 2.15
C LEU A 39 -8.42 1.49 2.49
N TRP A 40 -7.90 2.32 1.58
CA TRP A 40 -7.73 3.75 1.78
C TRP A 40 -9.07 4.47 1.93
N GLN A 41 -10.10 4.06 1.18
CA GLN A 41 -11.46 4.55 1.40
C GLN A 41 -11.93 4.36 2.84
N GLN A 42 -11.67 3.19 3.45
CA GLN A 42 -12.08 2.93 4.83
C GLN A 42 -11.34 3.82 5.83
N TYR A 43 -10.06 4.11 5.59
CA TYR A 43 -9.31 5.08 6.38
C TYR A 43 -9.85 6.50 6.22
N ASN A 44 -10.09 6.93 4.98
CA ASN A 44 -10.62 8.27 4.68
C ASN A 44 -12.04 8.49 5.25
N GLU A 45 -12.89 7.47 5.22
CA GLU A 45 -14.25 7.55 5.78
C GLU A 45 -14.28 7.90 7.28
N LEU A 46 -13.26 7.45 8.01
CA LEU A 46 -13.18 7.59 9.46
C LEU A 46 -12.19 8.67 9.92
N GLY A 47 -11.05 8.79 9.24
CA GLY A 47 -9.93 9.62 9.67
C GLY A 47 -9.50 10.70 8.68
N GLY A 48 -10.02 10.70 7.44
CA GLY A 48 -9.67 11.68 6.41
C GLY A 48 -10.58 12.90 6.37
N ILE A 49 -10.36 13.76 5.38
CA ILE A 49 -11.20 14.95 5.12
C ILE A 49 -12.55 14.53 4.54
N GLN A 50 -13.63 15.15 5.04
CA GLN A 50 -14.99 14.89 4.60
C GLN A 50 -15.45 15.98 3.61
N ASP A 51 -15.25 15.73 2.32
CA ASP A 51 -15.65 16.63 1.26
C ASP A 51 -16.26 15.88 0.05
N SER A 52 -16.23 16.51 -1.13
CA SER A 52 -16.76 15.93 -2.38
C SER A 52 -15.71 15.37 -3.34
N GLU A 53 -14.41 15.50 -3.05
CA GLU A 53 -13.33 15.06 -3.94
C GLU A 53 -13.28 13.53 -4.02
N VAL A 54 -13.20 12.87 -2.86
CA VAL A 54 -13.28 11.41 -2.75
C VAL A 54 -14.54 10.96 -2.00
N PRO A 55 -15.07 9.76 -2.29
CA PRO A 55 -16.13 9.15 -1.50
C PRO A 55 -15.79 9.00 -0.01
N GLY A 56 -16.13 10.03 0.79
CA GLY A 56 -15.93 10.06 2.24
C GLY A 56 -17.08 9.47 3.05
N GLY A 57 -16.82 9.33 4.34
CA GLY A 57 -17.78 8.89 5.35
C GLY A 57 -18.42 10.13 6.01
N SER A 58 -18.64 10.05 7.32
CA SER A 58 -18.94 11.25 8.12
C SER A 58 -17.86 11.57 9.16
N GLY A 59 -16.72 10.87 9.11
CA GLY A 59 -15.63 10.98 10.09
C GLY A 59 -15.94 10.34 11.44
N ASN A 60 -14.89 10.12 12.23
CA ASN A 60 -14.95 9.64 13.60
C ASN A 60 -14.01 10.47 14.48
N GLU A 61 -14.55 11.42 15.25
CA GLU A 61 -13.77 12.40 16.02
C GLU A 61 -12.72 11.76 16.95
N ALA A 62 -13.05 10.63 17.58
CA ALA A 62 -12.10 9.93 18.46
C ALA A 62 -10.93 9.32 17.68
N TYR A 63 -11.19 8.78 16.49
CA TYR A 63 -10.16 8.21 15.63
C TYR A 63 -9.31 9.30 14.96
N THR A 64 -9.94 10.35 14.42
CA THR A 64 -9.24 11.52 13.86
C THR A 64 -8.33 12.14 14.92
N GLY A 65 -8.83 12.39 16.13
CA GLY A 65 -8.01 12.95 17.21
C GLY A 65 -6.84 12.05 17.62
N ALA A 66 -6.99 10.72 17.53
CA ALA A 66 -5.90 9.77 17.79
C ALA A 66 -4.87 9.72 16.65
N LEU A 67 -5.31 9.93 15.40
CA LEU A 67 -4.43 10.10 14.25
C LEU A 67 -3.64 11.40 14.35
N GLU A 68 -4.29 12.50 14.74
CA GLU A 68 -3.65 13.83 14.88
C GLU A 68 -2.56 13.87 15.95
N VAL A 69 -2.54 12.92 16.89
CA VAL A 69 -1.41 12.74 17.83
C VAL A 69 -0.13 12.32 17.10
N LEU A 70 -0.24 11.62 15.96
CA LEU A 70 0.90 11.25 15.12
C LEU A 70 1.39 12.46 14.33
N ASP A 71 0.46 13.20 13.73
CA ASP A 71 0.70 14.42 12.96
C ASP A 71 -0.64 15.13 12.70
N GLU A 72 -0.69 16.46 12.84
CA GLU A 72 -1.94 17.23 12.68
C GLU A 72 -2.52 17.17 11.26
N ASP A 73 -1.68 16.88 10.26
CA ASP A 73 -2.09 16.78 8.86
C ASP A 73 -2.50 15.35 8.44
N MET A 74 -2.54 14.37 9.36
CA MET A 74 -2.96 12.99 9.05
C MET A 74 -4.28 12.92 8.26
N PRO A 75 -5.33 13.72 8.57
CA PRO A 75 -6.55 13.71 7.77
C PRO A 75 -6.35 14.11 6.31
N GLN A 76 -5.46 15.07 6.02
CA GLN A 76 -5.14 15.50 4.66
C GLN A 76 -4.34 14.41 3.93
N TYR A 77 -3.31 13.84 4.57
CA TYR A 77 -2.50 12.80 3.93
C TYR A 77 -3.31 11.55 3.60
N ILE A 78 -4.21 11.13 4.49
CA ILE A 78 -5.13 10.00 4.25
C ILE A 78 -6.05 10.31 3.07
N HIS A 79 -6.55 11.56 3.00
CA HIS A 79 -7.45 12.00 1.94
C HIS A 79 -6.77 12.00 0.57
N ASP A 80 -5.59 12.62 0.47
CA ASP A 80 -4.82 12.75 -0.78
C ASP A 80 -4.40 11.36 -1.29
N ASN A 81 -3.85 10.51 -0.42
CA ASN A 81 -3.49 9.14 -0.80
C ASN A 81 -4.72 8.36 -1.29
N THR A 82 -5.91 8.60 -0.72
CA THR A 82 -7.15 7.97 -1.19
C THR A 82 -7.56 8.44 -2.59
N ASP A 83 -7.40 9.73 -2.91
CA ASP A 83 -7.68 10.20 -4.28
C ASP A 83 -6.67 9.62 -5.27
N ASP A 84 -5.39 9.58 -4.89
CA ASP A 84 -4.32 9.02 -5.70
C ASP A 84 -4.59 7.55 -6.05
N GLU A 85 -4.90 6.69 -5.07
CA GLU A 85 -5.27 5.28 -5.31
C GLU A 85 -6.48 5.14 -6.25
N PHE A 86 -7.52 5.96 -6.04
CA PHE A 86 -8.67 5.96 -6.93
C PHE A 86 -8.30 6.44 -8.33
N SER A 87 -7.41 7.43 -8.45
CA SER A 87 -6.94 7.95 -9.72
C SER A 87 -6.16 6.88 -10.49
N HIS A 88 -5.26 6.16 -9.83
CA HIS A 88 -4.48 5.07 -10.39
C HIS A 88 -5.39 3.95 -10.90
N ALA A 89 -6.30 3.45 -10.06
CA ALA A 89 -7.24 2.39 -10.42
C ALA A 89 -8.12 2.80 -11.62
N ARG A 90 -8.66 4.03 -11.61
CA ARG A 90 -9.47 4.58 -12.72
C ARG A 90 -8.64 4.67 -14.00
N PHE A 91 -7.44 5.23 -13.93
CA PHE A 91 -6.57 5.44 -15.08
C PHE A 91 -6.14 4.10 -15.70
N LEU A 92 -5.65 3.15 -14.91
CA LEU A 92 -5.17 1.86 -15.42
C LEU A 92 -6.30 1.05 -16.08
N ASN A 93 -7.51 1.04 -15.49
CA ASN A 93 -8.66 0.42 -16.12
C ASN A 93 -9.05 1.11 -17.43
N ALA A 94 -9.06 2.45 -17.47
CA ALA A 94 -9.36 3.19 -18.69
C ALA A 94 -8.30 2.93 -19.78
N PHE A 95 -7.04 2.82 -19.40
CA PHE A 95 -5.95 2.50 -20.32
C PHE A 95 -6.10 1.09 -20.90
N LEU A 96 -6.37 0.08 -20.07
CA LEU A 96 -6.69 -1.29 -20.53
C LEU A 96 -7.82 -1.28 -21.56
N VAL A 97 -8.92 -0.59 -21.27
CA VAL A 97 -10.05 -0.48 -22.21
C VAL A 97 -9.65 0.23 -23.51
N SER A 98 -8.83 1.29 -23.44
CA SER A 98 -8.40 2.04 -24.62
C SER A 98 -7.55 1.22 -25.60
N ILE A 99 -6.87 0.18 -25.11
CA ILE A 99 -6.06 -0.74 -25.92
C ILE A 99 -6.82 -2.03 -26.28
N GLY A 100 -8.13 -2.10 -25.99
CA GLY A 100 -8.99 -3.24 -26.33
C GLY A 100 -8.98 -4.39 -25.32
N GLU A 101 -8.37 -4.20 -24.15
CA GLU A 101 -8.28 -5.20 -23.10
C GLU A 101 -9.43 -5.10 -22.10
N GLN A 102 -9.70 -6.21 -21.41
CA GLN A 102 -10.76 -6.25 -20.40
C GLN A 102 -10.33 -5.49 -19.13
N PRO A 103 -11.17 -4.64 -18.54
CA PRO A 103 -10.88 -4.02 -17.25
C PRO A 103 -10.85 -5.08 -16.13
N VAL A 104 -10.24 -4.73 -15.01
CA VAL A 104 -10.32 -5.48 -13.76
C VAL A 104 -11.51 -4.95 -12.95
N ASN A 105 -12.36 -5.86 -12.49
CA ASN A 105 -13.52 -5.53 -11.65
C ASN A 105 -13.68 -6.60 -10.57
N PHE A 106 -13.82 -6.16 -9.32
CA PHE A 106 -14.04 -7.02 -8.15
C PHE A 106 -15.37 -6.74 -7.43
N ASP A 107 -16.31 -6.01 -8.02
CA ASP A 107 -17.55 -5.60 -7.36
C ASP A 107 -18.38 -6.78 -6.83
N ALA A 108 -18.37 -7.91 -7.55
CA ALA A 108 -19.01 -9.14 -7.10
C ALA A 108 -18.44 -9.72 -5.79
N PHE A 109 -17.22 -9.30 -5.41
CA PHE A 109 -16.51 -9.73 -4.20
C PHE A 109 -16.57 -8.72 -3.05
N ARG A 110 -17.23 -7.56 -3.24
CA ARG A 110 -17.50 -6.56 -2.20
C ARG A 110 -18.52 -7.09 -1.19
N THR A 111 -18.09 -8.01 -0.34
CA THR A 111 -18.96 -8.77 0.57
C THR A 111 -18.52 -8.69 2.03
N LEU A 112 -17.31 -8.20 2.32
CA LEU A 112 -16.87 -8.06 3.70
C LEU A 112 -17.67 -6.95 4.41
N PRO A 113 -17.92 -7.10 5.72
CA PRO A 113 -18.61 -6.08 6.49
C PRO A 113 -17.71 -4.85 6.70
N SER A 114 -18.35 -3.68 6.73
CA SER A 114 -17.71 -2.44 7.15
C SER A 114 -17.60 -2.34 8.68
N SER A 115 -16.72 -1.46 9.16
CA SER A 115 -16.73 -1.01 10.56
C SER A 115 -18.14 -0.55 10.99
N GLN A 116 -18.48 -0.77 12.26
CA GLN A 116 -19.71 -0.27 12.89
C GLN A 116 -19.51 1.04 13.65
N ALA A 117 -18.31 1.63 13.59
CA ALA A 117 -18.05 2.95 14.16
C ALA A 117 -18.80 4.04 13.38
N THR A 118 -19.21 5.08 14.09
CA THR A 118 -19.75 6.30 13.48
C THR A 118 -18.73 6.84 12.47
N GLY A 119 -19.20 7.28 11.30
CA GLY A 119 -18.33 7.70 10.19
C GLY A 119 -18.23 6.67 9.07
N ALA A 120 -18.18 5.38 9.39
CA ALA A 120 -18.00 4.33 8.39
C ALA A 120 -19.24 4.17 7.51
N ARG A 121 -19.02 4.06 6.19
CA ARG A 121 -20.10 3.71 5.25
C ARG A 121 -20.44 2.23 5.41
N GLN A 122 -21.72 1.92 5.49
CA GLN A 122 -22.22 0.54 5.63
C GLN A 122 -22.39 -0.12 4.26
N ILE A 123 -21.26 -0.38 3.60
CA ILE A 123 -21.19 -1.03 2.28
C ILE A 123 -20.37 -2.33 2.35
N GLY A 124 -20.45 -3.14 1.28
CA GLY A 124 -19.58 -4.31 1.13
C GLY A 124 -18.15 -3.90 0.79
N ARG A 125 -17.16 -4.51 1.46
CA ARG A 125 -15.72 -4.26 1.27
C ARG A 125 -15.02 -5.42 0.56
N LEU A 126 -13.88 -5.12 -0.05
CA LEU A 126 -12.91 -6.12 -0.52
C LEU A 126 -11.91 -6.49 0.58
N THR A 127 -11.61 -5.52 1.44
CA THR A 127 -10.54 -5.59 2.44
C THR A 127 -11.08 -5.54 3.88
N ASN A 128 -10.32 -6.11 4.82
CA ASN A 128 -10.62 -6.14 6.25
C ASN A 128 -9.53 -5.42 7.04
N LEU A 129 -9.86 -4.27 7.61
CA LEU A 129 -8.94 -3.49 8.44
C LEU A 129 -9.12 -3.69 9.95
N MET A 130 -9.97 -4.64 10.36
CA MET A 130 -10.27 -4.90 11.78
C MET A 130 -9.48 -6.09 12.35
N HIS A 131 -8.80 -6.86 11.49
CA HIS A 131 -8.14 -8.13 11.85
C HIS A 131 -6.76 -8.31 11.20
N LEU A 132 -5.95 -7.24 11.15
CA LEU A 132 -4.69 -7.21 10.40
C LEU A 132 -3.53 -7.84 11.17
N ASN A 133 -2.62 -8.47 10.41
CA ASN A 133 -1.22 -8.57 10.80
C ASN A 133 -0.45 -7.48 10.03
N VAL A 134 0.39 -6.70 10.70
CA VAL A 134 1.16 -5.63 10.03
C VAL A 134 2.63 -6.00 10.02
N ASP A 135 3.23 -6.02 8.82
CA ASP A 135 4.68 -6.14 8.69
C ASP A 135 5.32 -4.79 9.08
N THR A 136 6.04 -4.77 10.19
CA THR A 136 6.80 -3.63 10.69
C THR A 136 8.31 -3.79 10.45
N SER A 137 8.73 -4.87 9.79
CA SER A 137 10.14 -5.12 9.49
C SER A 137 10.72 -4.12 8.49
N TRP A 138 9.86 -3.43 7.73
CA TRP A 138 10.25 -2.33 6.86
C TRP A 138 11.02 -1.24 7.61
N TYR A 139 10.66 -0.98 8.86
CA TYR A 139 11.23 0.11 9.65
C TYR A 139 12.74 -0.07 9.85
N LEU A 140 13.14 -1.28 10.28
CA LEU A 140 14.54 -1.64 10.49
C LEU A 140 15.25 -1.91 9.16
N ARG A 141 14.54 -2.49 8.18
CA ARG A 141 15.10 -2.72 6.83
C ARG A 141 15.63 -1.43 6.23
N TYR A 142 14.86 -0.35 6.29
CA TYR A 142 15.23 0.94 5.67
C TYR A 142 16.26 1.74 6.46
N ARG A 143 16.59 1.33 7.69
CA ARG A 143 17.66 1.93 8.53
C ARG A 143 18.93 1.09 8.60
N SER A 144 18.96 -0.08 7.96
CA SER A 144 20.14 -0.96 7.92
C SER A 144 20.91 -0.84 6.60
N ALA A 145 22.20 -1.17 6.64
CA ALA A 145 23.03 -1.37 5.44
C ALA A 145 22.77 -2.72 4.71
N ARG A 146 21.76 -3.50 5.10
CA ARG A 146 21.44 -4.82 4.53
C ARG A 146 20.25 -4.73 3.57
N ASN A 147 20.21 -5.65 2.61
CA ASN A 147 19.17 -5.70 1.59
C ASN A 147 18.52 -7.10 1.48
N PRO A 148 17.17 -7.21 1.55
CA PRO A 148 16.48 -8.50 1.43
C PRO A 148 16.72 -9.26 0.12
N ASP A 149 17.16 -8.58 -0.94
CA ASP A 149 17.54 -9.21 -2.21
C ASP A 149 18.78 -10.13 -2.06
N PHE A 150 19.60 -9.92 -1.02
CA PHE A 150 20.75 -10.76 -0.67
C PHE A 150 20.44 -11.78 0.45
N GLY A 151 19.16 -12.05 0.71
CA GLY A 151 18.73 -13.06 1.67
C GLY A 151 18.69 -12.60 3.13
N PHE A 152 18.89 -11.31 3.40
CA PHE A 152 18.74 -10.74 4.74
C PHE A 152 17.27 -10.71 5.15
N ASN A 153 17.01 -11.09 6.40
CA ASN A 153 15.69 -11.00 7.03
C ASN A 153 15.74 -9.95 8.14
N PHE A 154 14.65 -9.22 8.31
CA PHE A 154 14.53 -8.15 9.29
C PHE A 154 13.52 -8.55 10.37
N PRO A 155 13.83 -8.31 11.65
CA PRO A 155 12.86 -8.55 12.70
C PRO A 155 11.72 -7.51 12.61
N GLN A 156 10.57 -7.88 13.16
CA GLN A 156 9.48 -6.94 13.38
C GLN A 156 9.88 -5.92 14.44
N LEU A 157 9.66 -4.63 14.19
CA LEU A 157 9.84 -3.59 15.20
C LEU A 157 8.77 -3.75 16.30
N ILE A 158 7.52 -3.94 15.87
CA ILE A 158 6.35 -4.11 16.74
C ILE A 158 5.59 -5.34 16.27
N ILE A 159 5.17 -6.19 17.22
CA ILE A 159 4.33 -7.34 16.92
C ILE A 159 2.86 -6.90 16.89
N ILE A 160 2.38 -6.60 15.69
CA ILE A 160 0.98 -6.27 15.43
C ILE A 160 0.32 -7.49 14.77
N ALA A 161 -0.42 -8.28 15.57
CA ALA A 161 -1.06 -9.49 15.12
C ALA A 161 -2.55 -9.50 15.44
N ASN A 162 -3.38 -9.74 14.42
CA ASN A 162 -4.85 -9.71 14.49
C ASN A 162 -5.41 -8.46 15.18
N ARG A 163 -5.00 -7.27 14.70
CA ARG A 163 -5.37 -5.98 15.26
C ARG A 163 -6.20 -5.11 14.31
N PRO A 164 -7.11 -4.27 14.86
CA PRO A 164 -7.77 -3.25 14.08
C PRO A 164 -6.81 -2.09 13.78
N ALA A 165 -6.81 -1.65 12.52
CA ALA A 165 -6.28 -0.36 12.09
C ALA A 165 -7.39 0.69 11.91
N ILE A 166 -8.66 0.29 11.92
CA ILE A 166 -9.81 1.20 12.04
C ILE A 166 -10.66 0.79 13.25
N PRO A 167 -11.35 1.73 13.92
CA PRO A 167 -12.24 1.37 15.02
C PRO A 167 -13.34 0.44 14.53
N PRO A 168 -13.54 -0.76 15.10
CA PRO A 168 -14.64 -1.65 14.72
C PRO A 168 -16.01 -1.13 15.22
N MET A 169 -15.99 -0.25 16.23
CA MET A 169 -17.12 0.44 16.85
C MET A 169 -16.62 1.72 17.50
N ASP A 170 -17.51 2.61 17.93
CA ASP A 170 -17.11 3.83 18.62
C ASP A 170 -16.36 3.55 19.92
N LEU A 171 -15.24 4.25 20.11
CA LEU A 171 -14.40 4.18 21.29
C LEU A 171 -14.28 5.57 21.93
N PRO A 172 -14.00 5.65 23.24
CA PRO A 172 -13.80 6.94 23.90
C PRO A 172 -12.60 7.70 23.31
N SER A 173 -12.79 8.98 23.02
CA SER A 173 -11.71 9.89 22.61
C SER A 173 -10.61 9.93 23.68
N GLY A 174 -9.35 9.96 23.23
CA GLY A 174 -8.17 9.97 24.10
C GLY A 174 -7.90 8.65 24.85
N SER A 175 -8.60 7.57 24.55
CA SER A 175 -8.33 6.26 25.18
C SER A 175 -7.15 5.54 24.54
N ASP A 176 -6.43 4.74 25.33
CA ASP A 176 -5.35 3.86 24.83
C ASP A 176 -5.83 2.94 23.70
N ALA A 177 -7.11 2.50 23.75
CA ALA A 177 -7.68 1.62 22.74
C ALA A 177 -7.76 2.30 21.36
N ILE A 178 -8.24 3.55 21.28
CA ILE A 178 -8.31 4.26 20.00
C ILE A 178 -6.91 4.69 19.53
N GLN A 179 -6.02 5.04 20.45
CA GLN A 179 -4.63 5.36 20.09
C GLN A 179 -3.88 4.14 19.56
N ALA A 180 -4.06 2.96 20.14
CA ALA A 180 -3.44 1.73 19.63
C ALA A 180 -3.94 1.36 18.22
N ILE A 181 -5.17 1.71 17.88
CA ILE A 181 -5.73 1.53 16.53
C ILE A 181 -5.11 2.52 15.55
N ALA A 182 -5.02 3.80 15.91
CA ALA A 182 -4.35 4.82 15.10
C ALA A 182 -2.87 4.48 14.87
N ASN A 183 -2.15 4.02 15.90
CA ASN A 183 -0.78 3.55 15.75
C ASN A 183 -0.70 2.31 14.83
N THR A 184 -1.65 1.38 14.94
CA THR A 184 -1.72 0.22 14.03
C THR A 184 -1.91 0.67 12.57
N ALA A 185 -2.77 1.68 12.35
CA ALA A 185 -2.97 2.28 11.03
C ALA A 185 -1.69 2.90 10.49
N ALA A 186 -0.98 3.72 11.28
CA ALA A 186 0.25 4.38 10.87
C ALA A 186 1.32 3.40 10.36
N PHE A 187 1.53 2.29 11.08
CA PHE A 187 2.46 1.24 10.64
C PHE A 187 1.95 0.45 9.43
N HIS A 188 0.63 0.30 9.28
CA HIS A 188 0.03 -0.33 8.12
C HIS A 188 0.13 0.53 6.87
N PHE A 189 -0.08 1.85 6.96
CA PHE A 189 0.12 2.79 5.84
C PHE A 189 1.51 2.62 5.24
N ALA A 190 2.54 2.72 6.07
CA ALA A 190 3.92 2.56 5.63
C ALA A 190 4.20 1.15 5.06
N ALA A 191 3.58 0.09 5.59
CA ALA A 191 3.77 -1.27 5.09
C ALA A 191 3.17 -1.47 3.68
N ILE A 192 2.00 -0.87 3.43
CA ILE A 192 1.30 -0.91 2.15
C ILE A 192 2.10 -0.17 1.08
N GLU A 193 2.45 1.09 1.35
CA GLU A 193 3.12 1.99 0.39
C GLU A 193 4.57 1.58 0.13
N GLN A 194 5.22 0.94 1.11
CA GLN A 194 6.49 0.26 0.87
C GLN A 194 6.34 -0.91 -0.11
N GLY A 195 5.25 -1.67 0.03
CA GLY A 195 4.88 -2.74 -0.87
C GLY A 195 4.68 -2.21 -2.29
N GLY A 196 3.88 -1.15 -2.46
CA GLY A 196 3.67 -0.43 -3.73
C GLY A 196 4.98 0.04 -4.35
N SER A 197 5.82 0.73 -3.58
CA SER A 197 7.16 1.19 -4.00
C SER A 197 8.02 0.05 -4.60
N SER A 198 8.03 -1.12 -3.95
CA SER A 198 8.79 -2.29 -4.43
C SER A 198 8.12 -2.95 -5.63
N LEU A 199 6.79 -3.03 -5.63
CA LEU A 199 6.00 -3.64 -6.70
C LEU A 199 6.19 -2.93 -8.02
N TYR A 200 5.99 -1.61 -8.05
CA TYR A 200 6.17 -0.83 -9.26
C TYR A 200 7.62 -0.85 -9.75
N THR A 201 8.59 -0.73 -8.84
CA THR A 201 10.02 -0.82 -9.17
C THR A 201 10.36 -2.15 -9.84
N THR A 202 9.88 -3.27 -9.29
CA THR A 202 10.20 -4.60 -9.82
C THR A 202 9.47 -4.92 -11.11
N LEU A 203 8.21 -4.53 -11.25
CA LEU A 203 7.44 -4.77 -12.48
C LEU A 203 7.93 -3.89 -13.64
N ALA A 204 8.44 -2.69 -13.37
CA ALA A 204 9.07 -1.85 -14.40
C ALA A 204 10.22 -2.57 -15.12
N LEU A 205 10.96 -3.45 -14.42
CA LEU A 205 12.04 -4.25 -15.01
C LEU A 205 11.53 -5.27 -16.04
N LYS A 206 10.24 -5.60 -16.00
CA LYS A 206 9.58 -6.62 -16.84
C LYS A 206 8.81 -6.01 -18.01
N VAL A 207 8.58 -4.70 -18.01
CA VAL A 207 7.82 -4.01 -19.07
C VAL A 207 8.64 -3.89 -20.35
N THR A 208 7.98 -4.17 -21.48
CA THR A 208 8.54 -4.08 -22.84
C THR A 208 8.17 -2.76 -23.50
N ASN A 209 6.89 -2.41 -23.47
CA ASN A 209 6.39 -1.22 -24.17
C ASN A 209 6.73 0.08 -23.42
N GLU A 210 7.26 1.08 -24.13
CA GLU A 210 7.68 2.36 -23.53
C GLU A 210 6.52 3.13 -22.89
N THR A 211 5.33 3.11 -23.48
CA THR A 211 4.14 3.76 -22.89
C THR A 211 3.78 3.09 -21.57
N VAL A 212 3.76 1.75 -21.54
CA VAL A 212 3.48 1.01 -20.32
C VAL A 212 4.57 1.26 -19.28
N LEU A 213 5.85 1.33 -19.70
CA LEU A 213 6.95 1.60 -18.78
C LEU A 213 6.79 2.98 -18.16
N ARG A 214 6.43 3.98 -18.98
CA ARG A 214 6.16 5.33 -18.50
C ARG A 214 5.02 5.36 -17.48
N ILE A 215 3.95 4.58 -17.68
CA ILE A 215 2.86 4.46 -16.71
C ILE A 215 3.40 3.89 -15.39
N VAL A 216 4.05 2.73 -15.45
CA VAL A 216 4.54 2.02 -14.26
C VAL A 216 5.55 2.85 -13.47
N ILE A 217 6.52 3.49 -14.12
CA ILE A 217 7.51 4.31 -13.39
C ILE A 217 6.92 5.62 -12.84
N SER A 218 5.86 6.15 -13.46
CA SER A 218 5.25 7.42 -13.01
C SER A 218 4.37 7.19 -11.79
N ILE A 219 3.52 6.15 -11.81
CA ILE A 219 2.74 5.74 -10.64
C ILE A 219 3.68 5.25 -9.54
N GLY A 220 4.67 4.41 -9.88
CA GLY A 220 5.67 3.99 -8.89
C GLY A 220 6.44 5.15 -8.25
N GLY A 221 6.51 6.31 -8.91
CA GLY A 221 7.07 7.52 -8.32
C GLY A 221 6.19 8.15 -7.25
N SER A 222 4.86 8.14 -7.40
CA SER A 222 3.93 8.60 -6.35
C SER A 222 3.94 7.64 -5.15
N GLU A 223 3.96 6.32 -5.38
CA GLU A 223 4.09 5.31 -4.31
C GLU A 223 5.31 5.53 -3.40
N VAL A 224 6.45 5.93 -4.00
CA VAL A 224 7.66 6.25 -3.24
C VAL A 224 7.48 7.51 -2.39
N ASN A 225 6.74 8.50 -2.89
CA ASN A 225 6.40 9.70 -2.11
C ASN A 225 5.46 9.35 -0.96
N HIS A 226 4.42 8.54 -1.21
CA HIS A 226 3.53 8.05 -0.16
C HIS A 226 4.33 7.34 0.93
N PHE A 227 5.17 6.37 0.55
CA PHE A 227 6.00 5.64 1.51
C PHE A 227 6.87 6.57 2.36
N ALA A 228 7.50 7.59 1.77
CA ALA A 228 8.31 8.55 2.52
C ALA A 228 7.49 9.31 3.59
N ILE A 229 6.26 9.71 3.27
CA ILE A 229 5.34 10.36 4.22
C ILE A 229 5.02 9.39 5.36
N TRP A 230 4.55 8.18 5.06
CA TRP A 230 4.10 7.25 6.09
C TRP A 230 5.23 6.65 6.92
N HIS A 231 6.42 6.49 6.32
CA HIS A 231 7.64 6.12 7.04
C HIS A 231 7.94 7.15 8.14
N ASP A 232 7.84 8.45 7.82
CA ASP A 232 7.97 9.52 8.81
C ASP A 232 6.86 9.44 9.88
N LYS A 233 5.59 9.41 9.46
CA LYS A 233 4.45 9.51 10.41
C LYS A 233 4.34 8.32 11.35
N ALA A 234 4.67 7.11 10.90
CA ALA A 234 4.72 5.94 11.77
C ALA A 234 5.74 6.09 12.91
N GLY A 235 6.81 6.87 12.71
CA GLY A 235 7.80 7.19 13.74
C GLY A 235 7.24 7.99 14.91
N ASN A 236 6.14 8.73 14.72
CA ASN A 236 5.51 9.56 15.75
C ASN A 236 4.52 8.80 16.64
N ALA A 237 4.37 7.49 16.45
CA ALA A 237 3.47 6.67 17.27
C ALA A 237 3.81 6.79 18.77
N PRO A 238 2.89 7.31 19.61
CA PRO A 238 3.12 7.38 21.04
C PRO A 238 3.15 5.99 21.67
N ALA A 239 3.86 5.86 22.78
CA ALA A 239 3.88 4.62 23.55
C ALA A 239 2.47 4.30 24.07
N VAL A 240 1.96 3.11 23.77
CA VAL A 240 0.65 2.64 24.23
C VAL A 240 0.65 1.11 24.35
N SER A 241 -0.02 0.60 25.37
CA SER A 241 -0.06 -0.84 25.66
C SER A 241 -1.48 -1.32 25.92
N ILE A 242 -1.96 -2.21 25.07
CA ILE A 242 -3.20 -2.96 25.31
C ILE A 242 -2.80 -4.33 25.88
N PRO A 243 -3.04 -4.59 27.19
CA PRO A 243 -2.63 -5.83 27.82
C PRO A 243 -3.52 -7.01 27.42
N GLY A 244 -3.05 -8.22 27.70
CA GLY A 244 -3.83 -9.45 27.60
C GLY A 244 -3.59 -10.27 26.33
N PRO A 245 -4.27 -11.43 26.18
CA PRO A 245 -4.19 -12.27 24.98
C PRO A 245 -4.77 -11.52 23.78
N GLY A 246 -3.97 -11.39 22.72
CA GLY A 246 -4.28 -10.44 21.67
C GLY A 246 -4.14 -9.01 22.18
N GLY A 247 -3.03 -8.72 22.87
CA GLY A 247 -2.52 -7.41 23.27
C GLY A 247 -1.67 -6.78 22.16
N VAL A 248 -1.30 -5.51 22.28
CA VAL A 248 -0.30 -4.85 21.41
C VAL A 248 0.48 -3.86 22.24
N HIS A 249 1.78 -3.76 21.98
CA HIS A 249 2.69 -2.89 22.71
C HIS A 249 3.45 -2.02 21.71
N PHE A 250 3.14 -0.73 21.69
CA PHE A 250 3.93 0.28 20.99
C PHE A 250 4.92 0.85 22.02
N PRO A 251 6.23 0.69 21.81
CA PRO A 251 7.25 1.22 22.71
C PRO A 251 7.35 2.74 22.56
N ASP A 252 8.08 3.38 23.48
CA ASP A 252 8.55 4.74 23.28
C ASP A 252 9.59 4.77 22.15
N LEU A 253 9.28 5.48 21.06
CA LEU A 253 10.15 5.63 19.89
C LEU A 253 11.06 6.86 19.98
N GLU A 254 10.94 7.69 21.03
CA GLU A 254 11.86 8.82 21.28
C GLU A 254 13.21 8.35 21.80
N SER A 255 13.22 7.31 22.65
CA SER A 255 14.45 6.70 23.15
C SER A 255 14.90 5.56 22.25
N PHE A 256 16.09 5.69 21.67
CA PHE A 256 16.69 4.65 20.83
C PHE A 256 17.88 3.94 21.49
N ASP A 257 18.21 4.27 22.75
CA ASP A 257 19.25 3.64 23.58
C ASP A 257 20.61 3.48 22.86
N GLY A 258 20.95 4.42 21.96
CA GLY A 258 22.17 4.38 21.16
C GLY A 258 22.14 3.43 19.96
N ASN A 259 21.00 2.80 19.66
CA ASN A 259 20.78 2.03 18.43
C ASN A 259 20.14 2.93 17.35
N GLU A 260 20.98 3.43 16.46
CA GLU A 260 20.58 4.31 15.34
C GLU A 260 19.49 3.69 14.44
N ASP A 261 19.45 2.36 14.29
CA ASP A 261 18.41 1.67 13.51
C ASP A 261 16.99 1.88 14.07
N LYS A 262 16.87 2.35 15.33
CA LYS A 262 15.58 2.66 15.96
C LYS A 262 15.25 4.15 15.98
N GLN A 263 16.15 5.00 15.47
CA GLN A 263 15.96 6.44 15.49
C GLN A 263 14.85 6.85 14.51
N LYS A 264 13.77 7.43 15.05
CA LYS A 264 12.54 7.64 14.27
C LYS A 264 12.66 8.63 13.12
N ASN A 265 13.45 9.69 13.25
CA ASN A 265 13.62 10.71 12.22
C ASN A 265 14.63 10.34 11.10
N LEU A 266 15.19 9.12 11.11
CA LEU A 266 15.94 8.57 9.97
C LEU A 266 14.96 8.00 8.93
N ILE A 267 14.37 8.91 8.14
CA ILE A 267 13.32 8.58 7.17
C ILE A 267 13.86 8.31 5.76
N MET A 268 15.06 8.80 5.44
CA MET A 268 15.69 8.54 4.15
C MET A 268 16.29 7.12 4.15
N PRO A 269 16.16 6.33 3.07
CA PRO A 269 16.70 4.97 3.04
C PRO A 269 18.21 4.94 3.26
N GLU A 270 18.66 4.22 4.28
CA GLU A 270 20.08 4.02 4.55
C GLU A 270 20.74 3.29 3.37
N PRO A 271 21.92 3.72 2.88
CA PRO A 271 22.65 3.01 1.85
C PRO A 271 22.88 1.54 2.22
N CYS A 272 22.71 0.64 1.25
CA CYS A 272 22.86 -0.80 1.49
C CYS A 272 23.52 -1.53 0.31
N ASP A 273 23.84 -2.82 0.54
CA ASP A 273 24.18 -3.79 -0.51
C ASP A 273 23.19 -3.69 -1.68
N PHE A 274 23.66 -3.48 -2.92
CA PHE A 274 22.78 -3.34 -4.09
C PHE A 274 23.44 -3.87 -5.38
N ILE A 275 22.73 -4.73 -6.11
CA ILE A 275 23.15 -5.41 -7.36
C ILE A 275 24.41 -6.29 -7.22
N ASP A 276 25.54 -5.72 -6.78
CA ASP A 276 26.82 -6.40 -6.57
C ASP A 276 27.47 -5.88 -5.27
N GLN A 277 27.77 -6.77 -4.33
CA GLN A 277 28.38 -6.42 -3.04
C GLN A 277 29.82 -5.90 -3.15
N HIS A 278 30.43 -5.92 -4.34
CA HIS A 278 31.73 -5.29 -4.59
C HIS A 278 31.62 -3.81 -5.00
N LEU A 279 30.41 -3.31 -5.25
CA LEU A 279 30.15 -1.89 -5.46
C LEU A 279 29.89 -1.18 -4.11
N PRO A 280 30.06 0.15 -4.03
CA PRO A 280 29.69 0.91 -2.84
C PRO A 280 28.20 0.79 -2.54
N ASP A 281 27.86 0.86 -1.24
CA ASP A 281 26.47 0.91 -0.77
C ASP A 281 25.69 2.04 -1.45
N CYS A 282 24.41 1.78 -1.75
CA CYS A 282 23.54 2.72 -2.46
C CYS A 282 22.18 2.84 -1.75
N SER A 283 21.64 4.05 -1.69
CA SER A 283 20.28 4.30 -1.18
C SER A 283 19.28 3.93 -2.27
N VAL A 284 18.43 2.95 -1.98
CA VAL A 284 17.49 2.36 -2.95
C VAL A 284 16.18 1.96 -2.27
N ILE A 285 15.11 1.88 -3.07
CA ILE A 285 13.92 1.11 -2.70
C ILE A 285 14.30 -0.37 -2.65
N ARG A 286 13.90 -1.04 -1.56
CA ARG A 286 14.23 -2.45 -1.33
C ARG A 286 13.05 -3.22 -0.71
N PRO A 287 12.74 -4.42 -1.20
CA PRO A 287 13.41 -5.16 -2.27
C PRO A 287 13.19 -4.60 -3.67
N SER A 288 14.14 -4.89 -4.56
CA SER A 288 14.13 -4.50 -5.98
C SER A 288 14.19 -5.70 -6.94
N SER A 289 14.21 -6.93 -6.42
CA SER A 289 14.11 -8.15 -7.21
C SER A 289 12.67 -8.66 -7.33
N VAL A 290 12.31 -9.25 -8.48
CA VAL A 290 10.99 -9.86 -8.71
C VAL A 290 10.67 -10.93 -7.64
N ALA A 291 11.66 -11.70 -7.21
CA ALA A 291 11.47 -12.74 -6.19
C ALA A 291 11.04 -12.19 -4.82
N LYS A 292 11.30 -10.91 -4.54
CA LYS A 292 11.07 -10.29 -3.22
C LYS A 292 10.13 -9.09 -3.26
N GLY A 293 9.89 -8.49 -4.42
CA GLY A 293 8.98 -7.35 -4.60
C GLY A 293 7.98 -7.51 -5.75
N GLY A 294 8.00 -8.63 -6.48
CA GLY A 294 7.08 -8.87 -7.60
C GLY A 294 5.62 -9.09 -7.18
N ALA A 295 4.77 -9.30 -8.18
CA ALA A 295 3.33 -9.40 -8.04
C ALA A 295 2.89 -10.57 -7.13
N VAL A 296 3.51 -11.75 -7.24
CA VAL A 296 3.20 -12.89 -6.37
C VAL A 296 3.57 -12.58 -4.92
N ARG A 297 4.67 -11.86 -4.70
CA ARG A 297 5.07 -11.47 -3.35
C ARG A 297 4.13 -10.42 -2.76
N ALA A 298 3.68 -9.45 -3.55
CA ALA A 298 2.66 -8.49 -3.14
C ALA A 298 1.32 -9.17 -2.78
N PHE A 299 0.86 -10.13 -3.60
CA PHE A 299 -0.31 -10.96 -3.26
C PHE A 299 -0.14 -11.67 -1.90
N HIS A 300 1.00 -12.30 -1.67
CA HIS A 300 1.27 -12.95 -0.37
C HIS A 300 1.31 -11.94 0.77
N ALA A 301 1.86 -10.74 0.57
CA ALA A 301 1.86 -9.69 1.59
C ALA A 301 0.43 -9.28 1.99
N PHE A 302 -0.45 -9.03 1.02
CA PHE A 302 -1.88 -8.75 1.30
C PHE A 302 -2.60 -9.92 1.99
N ASN A 303 -2.32 -11.15 1.56
CA ASN A 303 -2.98 -12.32 2.15
C ASN A 303 -2.49 -12.58 3.58
N ASP A 304 -1.18 -12.51 3.82
CA ASP A 304 -0.54 -12.78 5.10
C ASP A 304 -0.80 -11.66 6.12
N SER A 305 -1.04 -10.43 5.64
CA SER A 305 -1.55 -9.32 6.46
C SER A 305 -3.00 -9.51 6.90
N ARG A 306 -3.67 -10.57 6.44
CA ARG A 306 -5.09 -10.87 6.70
C ARG A 306 -6.04 -9.82 6.12
N LEU A 307 -5.59 -9.03 5.15
CA LEU A 307 -6.42 -8.04 4.46
C LEU A 307 -7.65 -8.69 3.80
N PHE A 308 -7.54 -9.96 3.40
CA PHE A 308 -8.64 -10.73 2.80
C PHE A 308 -9.35 -11.66 3.81
N PHE A 309 -9.23 -11.42 5.11
CA PHE A 309 -9.90 -12.24 6.12
C PHE A 309 -11.42 -12.18 5.96
N GLY A 310 -12.02 -13.33 5.64
CA GLY A 310 -13.45 -13.49 5.36
C GLY A 310 -13.82 -13.44 3.88
N GLN A 311 -12.87 -13.20 2.97
CA GLN A 311 -13.13 -13.22 1.53
C GLN A 311 -13.34 -14.63 0.99
N SER A 312 -14.00 -14.70 -0.17
CA SER A 312 -14.22 -15.97 -0.86
C SER A 312 -12.93 -16.57 -1.42
N THR A 313 -12.86 -17.89 -1.50
CA THR A 313 -11.76 -18.58 -2.19
C THR A 313 -11.67 -18.22 -3.68
N ALA A 314 -12.80 -17.88 -4.30
CA ALA A 314 -12.85 -17.42 -5.70
C ALA A 314 -12.13 -16.08 -5.89
N PHE A 315 -12.32 -15.13 -4.96
CA PHE A 315 -11.59 -13.86 -4.96
C PHE A 315 -10.08 -14.09 -4.83
N VAL A 316 -9.67 -14.87 -3.82
CA VAL A 316 -8.24 -15.17 -3.57
C VAL A 316 -7.60 -15.87 -4.77
N ALA A 317 -8.31 -16.82 -5.40
CA ALA A 317 -7.83 -17.52 -6.59
C ALA A 317 -7.69 -16.57 -7.81
N MET A 318 -8.66 -15.68 -8.02
CA MET A 318 -8.61 -14.70 -9.10
C MET A 318 -7.42 -13.74 -8.92
N LEU A 319 -7.23 -13.20 -7.71
CA LEU A 319 -6.14 -12.28 -7.41
C LEU A 319 -4.78 -12.98 -7.54
N SER A 320 -4.64 -14.20 -7.00
CA SER A 320 -3.42 -15.01 -7.15
C SER A 320 -3.08 -15.29 -8.61
N LYS A 321 -4.09 -15.50 -9.47
CA LYS A 321 -3.87 -15.75 -10.90
C LYS A 321 -3.32 -14.51 -11.61
N LEU A 322 -3.90 -13.33 -11.34
CA LEU A 322 -3.40 -12.06 -11.87
C LEU A 322 -1.94 -11.82 -11.46
N ALA A 323 -1.60 -12.10 -10.20
CA ALA A 323 -0.24 -11.98 -9.69
C ALA A 323 0.75 -12.89 -10.43
N GLN A 324 0.38 -14.16 -10.62
CA GLN A 324 1.20 -15.14 -11.34
C GLN A 324 1.44 -14.74 -12.79
N ASP A 325 0.42 -14.20 -13.46
CA ASP A 325 0.53 -13.77 -14.86
C ASP A 325 1.47 -12.56 -15.01
N ALA A 326 1.41 -11.60 -14.08
CA ALA A 326 2.33 -10.46 -14.08
C ALA A 326 3.78 -10.86 -13.78
N ASP A 327 4.01 -11.75 -12.81
CA ASP A 327 5.37 -12.23 -12.51
C ASP A 327 5.95 -13.12 -13.61
N ALA A 328 5.10 -13.82 -14.37
CA ALA A 328 5.48 -14.60 -15.54
C ALA A 328 5.81 -13.75 -16.77
N ALA A 329 5.48 -12.44 -16.78
CA ALA A 329 5.83 -11.56 -17.88
C ALA A 329 7.36 -11.52 -18.08
N GLU A 330 7.82 -11.51 -19.31
CA GLU A 330 9.24 -11.35 -19.62
C GLU A 330 9.41 -10.10 -20.46
N ARG A 331 10.48 -9.34 -20.19
CA ARG A 331 10.80 -8.17 -20.98
C ARG A 331 11.23 -8.61 -22.38
N GLY A 332 10.49 -8.17 -23.39
CA GLY A 332 10.88 -8.32 -24.79
C GLY A 332 12.10 -7.45 -25.11
N ILE A 333 13.01 -8.00 -25.91
CA ILE A 333 14.18 -7.30 -26.47
C ILE A 333 13.82 -6.80 -27.86
#